data_AF-A0A8H7RTU2-F1
#
_entry.id   AF-A0A8H7RTU2-F1
#
_cell.length_a   1.000
_cell.length_b   1.000
_cell.length_c   1.000
_cell.angle_alpha   90.00
_cell.angle_beta   90.00
_cell.angle_gamma   90.00
#
_symmetry.space_group_name_H-M   'P 1'
#
loop_
_entity.id
_entity.type
_entity.pdbx_description
1 polymer ?
#
loop_
_entity_poly.entity_id
_entity_poly.type
_entity_poly.pdbx_seq_one_letter_code
_entity_poly.pdbx_strand_id
1 'polypeptide(L)'
;MLVKSLFLFFAVSSVTAAAANRGSYIINGLGQRKQEILKSGGGIYDVAIAMLETDNLNTDYPYGDNKSGDSTNFGIFKQNWFMLRSSASQFKGQSAGDVKHGEVLNKDLKADIKARQESQQFYGADKWFAGHRNGESGLNNPHTQDIENYKAGVNWIHDQLASDKKYLSDDTRFWVDVVAI
;
A
#
# COMPACT_ATOMS: atom_id res chain seq x y z
N MET A 1 47.78 37.33 29.54
CA MET A 1 47.15 35.99 29.56
C MET A 1 45.66 36.15 29.78
N LEU A 2 44.83 35.99 28.76
CA LEU A 2 43.39 35.79 28.93
C LEU A 2 42.87 35.08 27.67
N VAL A 3 42.57 33.79 27.77
CA VAL A 3 41.83 33.04 26.74
C VAL A 3 40.48 32.73 27.36
N LYS A 4 39.41 33.40 26.91
CA LYS A 4 38.04 33.05 27.25
C LYS A 4 37.56 32.01 26.24
N SER A 5 37.48 30.75 26.67
CA SER A 5 36.84 29.68 25.90
C SER A 5 35.35 29.96 25.76
N LEU A 6 34.88 29.99 24.52
CA LEU A 6 33.48 30.02 24.14
C LEU A 6 33.00 28.57 23.97
N PHE A 7 32.19 28.07 24.90
CA PHE A 7 31.51 26.79 24.73
C PHE A 7 30.25 27.00 23.88
N LEU A 8 30.26 26.47 22.66
CA LEU A 8 29.10 26.44 21.77
C LEU A 8 28.31 25.15 22.06
N PHE A 9 27.13 25.28 22.67
CA PHE A 9 26.20 24.16 22.81
C PHE A 9 25.44 23.97 21.49
N PHE A 10 25.71 22.87 20.79
CA PHE A 10 24.84 22.39 19.71
C PHE A 10 23.62 21.69 20.34
N ALA A 11 22.45 22.34 20.27
CA ALA A 11 21.19 21.67 20.54
C ALA A 11 20.82 20.82 19.31
N VAL A 12 20.89 19.49 19.47
CA VAL A 12 20.35 18.55 18.47
C VAL A 12 18.84 18.48 18.70
N SER A 13 18.08 19.21 17.90
CA SER A 13 16.62 19.10 17.88
C SER A 13 16.24 17.79 17.19
N SER A 14 15.93 16.74 17.96
CA SER A 14 15.29 15.54 17.44
C SER A 14 13.86 15.90 17.00
N VAL A 15 13.65 16.03 15.70
CA VAL A 15 12.30 16.11 15.11
C VAL A 15 11.64 14.75 15.31
N THR A 16 10.87 14.59 16.39
CA THR A 16 9.97 13.45 16.54
C THR A 16 8.82 13.64 15.56
N ALA A 17 8.85 12.92 14.44
CA ALA A 17 7.66 12.73 13.62
C ALA A 17 6.54 12.23 14.55
N ALA A 18 5.41 12.95 14.60
CA ALA A 18 4.26 12.51 15.38
C ALA A 18 3.90 11.08 14.93
N ALA A 19 3.82 10.14 15.87
CA ALA A 19 3.47 8.76 15.54
C ALA A 19 2.08 8.77 14.91
N ALA A 20 1.97 8.38 13.62
CA ALA A 20 0.68 8.26 12.95
C ALA A 20 -0.29 7.41 13.80
N ASN A 21 -1.56 7.83 13.87
CA ASN A 21 -2.58 7.12 14.63
C ASN A 21 -2.73 5.70 14.08
N ARG A 22 -2.71 4.69 14.95
CA ARG A 22 -2.62 3.27 14.56
C ARG A 22 -3.12 2.37 15.68
N GLY A 23 -3.45 1.14 15.33
CA GLY A 23 -3.87 0.14 16.32
C GLY A 23 -4.27 -1.19 15.71
N SER A 24 -5.10 -1.92 16.45
CA SER A 24 -5.66 -3.20 15.99
C SER A 24 -7.06 -3.43 16.52
N TYR A 25 -7.86 -4.19 15.77
CA TYR A 25 -9.16 -4.70 16.21
C TYR A 25 -9.48 -6.02 15.49
N ILE A 26 -10.54 -6.71 15.93
CA ILE A 26 -10.94 -8.01 15.38
C ILE A 26 -11.96 -7.82 14.27
N ILE A 27 -11.76 -8.51 13.14
CA ILE A 27 -12.72 -8.65 12.06
C ILE A 27 -12.95 -10.14 11.84
N ASN A 28 -14.13 -10.62 12.21
CA ASN A 28 -14.47 -12.04 12.13
C ASN A 28 -14.28 -12.57 10.70
N GLY A 29 -13.52 -13.65 10.56
CA GLY A 29 -13.23 -14.30 9.27
C GLY A 29 -12.04 -13.71 8.50
N LEU A 30 -11.42 -12.63 8.97
CA LEU A 30 -10.25 -12.03 8.34
C LEU A 30 -9.07 -13.00 8.26
N GLY A 31 -8.90 -13.88 9.26
CA GLY A 31 -7.85 -14.89 9.28
C GLY A 31 -7.95 -15.88 8.13
N GLN A 32 -9.17 -16.31 7.78
CA GLN A 32 -9.40 -17.15 6.61
C GLN A 32 -9.05 -16.39 5.33
N ARG A 33 -9.44 -15.12 5.25
CA ARG A 33 -9.14 -14.28 4.08
C ARG A 33 -7.65 -14.02 3.88
N LYS A 34 -6.88 -13.79 4.96
CA LYS A 34 -5.41 -13.73 4.90
C LYS A 34 -4.82 -15.02 4.33
N GLN A 35 -5.32 -16.17 4.76
CA GLN A 35 -4.87 -17.47 4.25
C GLN A 35 -5.22 -17.67 2.77
N GLU A 36 -6.34 -17.16 2.28
CA GLU A 36 -6.66 -17.19 0.84
C GLU A 36 -5.66 -16.39 0.00
N ILE A 37 -5.25 -15.20 0.48
CA ILE A 37 -4.24 -14.35 -0.18
C ILE A 37 -2.90 -15.10 -0.23
N LEU A 38 -2.45 -15.64 0.90
CA LEU A 38 -1.19 -16.36 0.99
C LEU A 38 -1.18 -17.62 0.09
N LYS A 39 -2.28 -18.38 0.05
CA LYS A 39 -2.43 -19.55 -0.82
C LYS A 39 -2.57 -19.20 -2.31
N SER A 40 -2.95 -17.96 -2.62
CA SER A 40 -3.08 -17.46 -4.00
C SER A 40 -1.77 -16.87 -4.55
N GLY A 41 -0.66 -17.00 -3.82
CA GLY A 41 0.66 -16.52 -4.23
C GLY A 41 1.08 -15.19 -3.60
N GLY A 42 0.27 -14.65 -2.69
CA GLY A 42 0.63 -13.45 -1.92
C GLY A 42 1.63 -13.77 -0.80
N GLY A 43 2.44 -12.79 -0.45
CA GLY A 43 3.29 -12.80 0.75
C GLY A 43 2.72 -11.94 1.87
N ILE A 44 3.44 -11.86 2.99
CA ILE A 44 3.07 -11.01 4.14
C ILE A 44 2.96 -9.53 3.71
N TYR A 45 3.83 -9.09 2.80
CA TYR A 45 3.83 -7.72 2.28
C TYR A 45 2.56 -7.41 1.46
N ASP A 46 2.07 -8.37 0.66
CA ASP A 46 0.81 -8.22 -0.07
C ASP A 46 -0.37 -8.10 0.92
N VAL A 47 -0.39 -8.93 1.97
CA VAL A 47 -1.40 -8.82 3.04
C VAL A 47 -1.34 -7.44 3.73
N ALA A 48 -0.14 -6.92 4.01
CA ALA A 48 0.03 -5.62 4.65
C ALA A 48 -0.50 -4.45 3.79
N ILE A 49 -0.24 -4.47 2.48
CA ILE A 49 -0.76 -3.48 1.54
C ILE A 49 -2.30 -3.56 1.52
N ALA A 50 -2.86 -4.74 1.27
CA ALA A 50 -4.31 -4.92 1.20
C ALA A 50 -5.00 -4.53 2.54
N MET A 51 -4.36 -4.80 3.67
CA MET A 51 -4.88 -4.46 4.99
C MET A 51 -4.96 -2.96 5.26
N LEU A 52 -4.10 -2.16 4.63
CA LEU A 52 -4.21 -0.71 4.68
C LEU A 52 -5.36 -0.19 3.80
N GLU A 53 -5.64 -0.86 2.67
CA GLU A 53 -6.61 -0.42 1.66
C GLU A 53 -8.06 -0.71 2.03
N THR A 54 -8.33 -1.87 2.64
CA THR A 54 -9.67 -2.26 3.09
C THR A 54 -9.64 -3.00 4.43
N ASP A 55 -10.75 -2.90 5.16
CA ASP A 55 -10.91 -3.57 6.45
C ASP A 55 -10.93 -5.10 6.30
N ASN A 56 -11.65 -5.60 5.31
CA ASN A 56 -11.96 -7.02 5.14
C ASN A 56 -11.09 -7.74 4.09
N LEU A 57 -10.11 -7.05 3.48
CA LEU A 57 -9.27 -7.57 2.39
C LEU A 57 -10.09 -8.05 1.16
N ASN A 58 -11.21 -7.38 0.88
CA ASN A 58 -12.10 -7.66 -0.26
C ASN A 58 -12.22 -6.45 -1.19
N THR A 59 -13.06 -6.60 -2.22
CA THR A 59 -13.29 -5.62 -3.29
C THR A 59 -14.74 -5.14 -3.33
N ASP A 60 -15.42 -5.12 -2.19
CA ASP A 60 -16.82 -4.69 -2.01
C ASP A 60 -16.96 -3.17 -1.77
N TYR A 61 -15.87 -2.42 -1.94
CA TYR A 61 -15.87 -0.96 -1.99
C TYR A 61 -16.60 -0.45 -3.26
N PRO A 62 -17.08 0.82 -3.28
CA PRO A 62 -17.76 1.39 -4.44
C PRO A 62 -16.94 1.19 -5.72
N TYR A 63 -17.60 0.88 -6.84
CA TYR A 63 -16.90 0.59 -8.09
C TYR A 63 -15.83 1.64 -8.42
N GLY A 64 -14.62 1.17 -8.69
CA GLY A 64 -13.50 2.06 -9.03
C GLY A 64 -13.04 2.97 -7.89
N ASP A 65 -13.47 2.73 -6.65
CA ASP A 65 -13.31 3.64 -5.51
C ASP A 65 -13.88 5.04 -5.80
N ASN A 66 -14.99 5.09 -6.55
CA ASN A 66 -15.61 6.32 -7.10
C ASN A 66 -14.70 7.14 -8.02
N LYS A 67 -13.66 6.54 -8.59
CA LYS A 67 -12.73 7.17 -9.54
C LYS A 67 -12.93 6.65 -10.97
N SER A 68 -12.53 7.44 -11.95
CA SER A 68 -12.68 7.14 -13.38
C SER A 68 -11.33 7.19 -14.14
N GLY A 69 -11.30 6.54 -15.31
CA GLY A 69 -10.12 6.52 -16.18
C GLY A 69 -8.91 5.88 -15.50
N ASP A 70 -7.75 6.54 -15.64
CA ASP A 70 -6.49 6.07 -15.09
C ASP A 70 -6.45 5.99 -13.56
N SER A 71 -7.35 6.71 -12.88
CA SER A 71 -7.48 6.70 -11.42
C SER A 71 -8.42 5.61 -10.89
N THR A 72 -9.16 4.90 -11.74
CA THR A 72 -10.07 3.82 -11.32
C THR A 72 -9.31 2.72 -10.60
N ASN A 73 -9.78 2.34 -9.41
CA ASN A 73 -9.12 1.33 -8.55
C ASN A 73 -9.77 -0.06 -8.63
N PHE A 74 -8.93 -1.09 -8.76
CA PHE A 74 -9.34 -2.51 -8.81
C PHE A 74 -8.57 -3.38 -7.82
N GLY A 75 -9.16 -4.51 -7.45
CA GLY A 75 -8.52 -5.52 -6.61
C GLY A 75 -8.46 -5.15 -5.13
N ILE A 76 -7.95 -6.07 -4.32
CA ILE A 76 -7.85 -5.90 -2.86
C ILE A 76 -6.81 -4.83 -2.47
N PHE A 77 -5.92 -4.50 -3.40
CA PHE A 77 -4.91 -3.45 -3.20
C PHE A 77 -5.37 -2.08 -3.70
N LYS A 78 -6.57 -1.96 -4.29
CA LYS A 78 -7.03 -0.73 -4.96
C LYS A 78 -6.04 -0.20 -6.01
N GLN A 79 -5.48 -1.09 -6.82
CA GLN A 79 -4.51 -0.72 -7.87
C GLN A 79 -5.16 0.21 -8.90
N ASN A 80 -4.56 1.37 -9.16
CA ASN A 80 -5.08 2.28 -10.19
C ASN A 80 -4.81 1.78 -11.60
N TRP A 81 -5.71 2.09 -12.54
CA TRP A 81 -5.64 1.62 -13.92
C TRP A 81 -4.37 2.07 -14.64
N PHE A 82 -3.84 3.27 -14.36
CA PHE A 82 -2.58 3.73 -14.92
C PHE A 82 -1.41 2.79 -14.60
N MET A 83 -1.25 2.42 -13.33
CA MET A 83 -0.20 1.50 -12.91
C MET A 83 -0.38 0.14 -13.58
N LEU A 84 -1.60 -0.40 -13.59
CA LEU A 84 -1.93 -1.67 -14.21
C LEU A 84 -1.55 -1.69 -15.70
N ARG A 85 -2.10 -0.77 -16.50
CA ARG A 85 -1.89 -0.74 -17.96
C ARG A 85 -0.47 -0.39 -18.39
N SER A 86 0.34 0.15 -17.47
CA SER A 86 1.73 0.52 -17.75
C SER A 86 2.73 -0.60 -17.39
N SER A 87 2.38 -1.48 -16.45
CA SER A 87 3.36 -2.36 -15.80
C SER A 87 2.96 -3.83 -15.63
N ALA A 88 1.67 -4.13 -15.46
CA ALA A 88 1.21 -5.51 -15.30
C ALA A 88 1.06 -6.18 -16.67
N SER A 89 1.62 -7.37 -16.85
CA SER A 89 1.69 -8.08 -18.14
C SER A 89 0.31 -8.29 -18.79
N GLN A 90 -0.73 -8.49 -17.98
CA GLN A 90 -2.11 -8.67 -18.43
C GLN A 90 -2.71 -7.42 -19.10
N PHE A 91 -2.25 -6.23 -18.74
CA PHE A 91 -2.82 -4.95 -19.18
C PHE A 91 -1.82 -4.07 -19.92
N LYS A 92 -0.55 -4.46 -19.96
CA LYS A 92 0.54 -3.64 -20.49
C LYS A 92 0.27 -3.20 -21.93
N GLY A 93 0.26 -1.88 -22.14
CA GLY A 93 0.05 -1.27 -23.46
C GLY A 93 -1.41 -0.97 -23.79
N GLN A 94 -2.35 -1.30 -22.90
CA GLN A 94 -3.74 -0.87 -23.05
C GLN A 94 -3.90 0.63 -22.82
N SER A 95 -4.99 1.19 -23.37
CA SER A 95 -5.31 2.60 -23.26
C SER A 95 -6.05 2.93 -21.96
N ALA A 96 -6.15 4.22 -21.62
CA ALA A 96 -6.99 4.66 -20.51
C ALA A 96 -8.49 4.32 -20.72
N GLY A 97 -8.95 4.19 -21.97
CA GLY A 97 -10.32 3.82 -22.30
C GLY A 97 -10.66 2.35 -22.05
N ASP A 98 -9.64 1.49 -21.95
CA ASP A 98 -9.77 0.06 -21.71
C ASP A 98 -9.97 -0.30 -20.23
N VAL A 99 -10.23 0.70 -19.37
CA VAL A 99 -10.33 0.59 -17.90
C VAL A 99 -11.20 -0.56 -17.41
N LYS A 100 -12.27 -0.90 -18.13
CA LYS A 100 -13.16 -2.02 -17.78
C LYS A 100 -12.45 -3.38 -17.75
N HIS A 101 -11.34 -3.56 -18.46
CA HIS A 101 -10.57 -4.80 -18.39
C HIS A 101 -9.99 -5.05 -16.99
N GLY A 102 -9.75 -4.00 -16.19
CA GLY A 102 -9.30 -4.12 -14.80
C GLY A 102 -10.32 -4.77 -13.86
N GLU A 103 -11.61 -4.81 -14.21
CA GLU A 103 -12.68 -5.41 -13.39
C GLU A 103 -12.45 -6.89 -13.07
N VAL A 104 -11.67 -7.59 -13.89
CA VAL A 104 -11.30 -8.99 -13.65
C VAL A 104 -10.59 -9.18 -12.31
N LEU A 105 -9.83 -8.18 -11.84
CA LEU A 105 -9.08 -8.25 -10.58
C LEU A 105 -10.00 -8.22 -9.35
N ASN A 106 -11.23 -7.72 -9.49
CA ASN A 106 -12.24 -7.79 -8.42
C ASN A 106 -12.81 -9.21 -8.23
N LYS A 107 -12.51 -10.14 -9.14
CA LYS A 107 -13.06 -11.50 -9.15
C LYS A 107 -11.98 -12.58 -9.14
N ASP A 108 -10.78 -12.26 -9.61
CA ASP A 108 -9.64 -13.18 -9.68
C ASP A 108 -8.49 -12.70 -8.78
N LEU A 109 -8.44 -13.24 -7.57
CA LEU A 109 -7.42 -12.92 -6.57
C LEU A 109 -6.00 -13.27 -7.04
N LYS A 110 -5.81 -14.33 -7.83
CA LYS A 110 -4.48 -14.71 -8.32
C LYS A 110 -4.00 -13.72 -9.37
N ALA A 111 -4.89 -13.29 -10.27
CA ALA A 111 -4.59 -12.25 -11.24
C ALA A 111 -4.26 -10.92 -10.55
N ASP A 112 -5.01 -10.54 -9.51
CA ASP A 112 -4.79 -9.32 -8.74
C ASP A 112 -3.41 -9.29 -8.07
N ILE A 113 -3.07 -10.34 -7.32
CA ILE A 113 -1.75 -10.50 -6.67
C ILE A 113 -0.63 -10.45 -7.71
N LYS A 114 -0.76 -11.20 -8.82
CA LYS A 114 0.24 -11.23 -9.88
C LYS A 114 0.44 -9.85 -10.50
N ALA A 115 -0.64 -9.13 -10.81
CA ALA A 115 -0.56 -7.78 -11.39
C ALA A 115 0.17 -6.81 -10.46
N ARG A 116 -0.11 -6.86 -9.15
CA ARG A 116 0.57 -6.03 -8.14
C ARG A 116 2.06 -6.32 -8.05
N GLN A 117 2.41 -7.60 -7.99
CA GLN A 117 3.80 -8.06 -7.92
C GLN A 117 4.60 -7.69 -9.18
N GLU A 118 4.02 -7.89 -10.37
CA GLU A 118 4.62 -7.45 -11.63
C GLU A 118 4.80 -5.93 -11.69
N SER A 119 3.80 -5.18 -11.23
CA SER A 119 3.86 -3.72 -11.19
C SER A 119 5.01 -3.22 -10.30
N GLN A 120 5.16 -3.79 -9.10
CA GLN A 120 6.25 -3.44 -8.21
C GLN A 120 7.61 -3.87 -8.77
N GLN A 121 7.69 -5.02 -9.42
CA GLN A 121 8.91 -5.47 -10.08
C GLN A 121 9.32 -4.52 -11.22
N PHE A 122 8.36 -4.03 -12.00
CA PHE A 122 8.61 -3.12 -13.12
C PHE A 122 9.11 -1.74 -12.65
N TYR A 123 8.46 -1.15 -11.65
CA TYR A 123 8.80 0.20 -11.19
C TYR A 123 9.94 0.22 -10.16
N GLY A 124 10.16 -0.89 -9.44
CA GLY A 124 10.88 -0.88 -8.18
C GLY A 124 10.02 -0.36 -7.03
N ALA A 125 10.35 -0.73 -5.79
CA ALA A 125 9.48 -0.49 -4.64
C ALA A 125 9.11 0.99 -4.42
N ASP A 126 10.09 1.91 -4.44
CA ASP A 126 9.83 3.33 -4.16
C ASP A 126 8.90 3.97 -5.20
N LYS A 127 9.18 3.76 -6.49
CA LYS A 127 8.31 4.27 -7.56
C LYS A 127 6.97 3.56 -7.58
N TRP A 128 6.91 2.27 -7.23
CA TRP A 128 5.63 1.59 -7.13
C TRP A 128 4.76 2.19 -6.04
N PHE A 129 5.29 2.45 -4.84
CA PHE A 129 4.53 3.14 -3.78
C PHE A 129 4.04 4.50 -4.24
N ALA A 130 4.91 5.27 -4.88
CA ALA A 130 4.56 6.58 -5.38
C ALA A 130 3.44 6.54 -6.44
N GLY A 131 3.56 5.64 -7.42
CA GLY A 131 2.59 5.49 -8.49
C GLY A 131 1.30 4.81 -8.05
N HIS A 132 1.38 3.88 -7.10
CA HIS A 132 0.23 3.26 -6.46
C HIS A 132 -0.59 4.32 -5.71
N ARG A 133 0.11 5.13 -4.91
CA ARG A 133 -0.50 6.18 -4.11
C ARG A 133 -1.08 7.30 -4.97
N ASN A 134 -0.29 7.89 -5.87
CA ASN A 134 -0.65 9.14 -6.54
C ASN A 134 -0.50 9.10 -8.08
N GLY A 135 -0.65 7.92 -8.67
CA GLY A 135 -0.64 7.72 -10.12
C GLY A 135 0.63 8.23 -10.80
N GLU A 136 0.50 8.67 -12.05
CA GLU A 136 1.60 9.22 -12.83
C GLU A 136 2.29 10.41 -12.12
N SER A 137 1.52 11.25 -11.42
CA SER A 137 2.07 12.39 -10.69
C SER A 137 2.98 11.97 -9.53
N GLY A 138 2.66 10.85 -8.87
CA GLY A 138 3.51 10.24 -7.85
C GLY A 138 4.82 9.72 -8.44
N LEU A 139 4.79 9.09 -9.62
CA LEU A 139 6.03 8.66 -10.29
C LEU A 139 6.99 9.82 -10.58
N ASN A 140 6.46 11.01 -10.87
CA ASN A 140 7.24 12.21 -11.12
C ASN A 140 7.76 12.88 -9.82
N ASN A 141 7.15 12.59 -8.67
CA ASN A 141 7.57 13.09 -7.37
C ASN A 141 7.41 12.02 -6.26
N PRO A 142 8.31 11.02 -6.20
CA PRO A 142 8.09 9.81 -5.44
C PRO A 142 8.30 9.93 -3.92
N HIS A 143 8.73 11.09 -3.44
CA HIS A 143 9.11 11.31 -2.03
C HIS A 143 8.29 12.43 -1.38
N THR A 144 7.03 12.61 -1.79
CA THR A 144 6.12 13.48 -1.04
C THR A 144 5.87 12.90 0.35
N GLN A 145 5.55 13.76 1.31
CA GLN A 145 5.24 13.34 2.67
C GLN A 145 4.05 12.35 2.71
N ASP A 146 3.07 12.52 1.82
CA ASP A 146 1.93 11.62 1.70
C ASP A 146 2.34 10.20 1.28
N ILE A 147 3.23 10.08 0.28
CA ILE A 147 3.76 8.79 -0.18
C ILE A 147 4.59 8.13 0.92
N GLU A 148 5.45 8.89 1.60
CA GLU A 148 6.26 8.34 2.70
C GLU A 148 5.40 7.93 3.90
N ASN A 149 4.31 8.65 4.20
CA ASN A 149 3.35 8.26 5.23
C ASN A 149 2.64 6.94 4.87
N TYR A 150 2.18 6.79 3.63
CA TYR A 150 1.56 5.55 3.16
C TYR A 150 2.54 4.37 3.23
N LYS A 151 3.77 4.56 2.74
CA LYS A 151 4.85 3.55 2.80
C LYS A 151 5.18 3.15 4.24
N ALA A 152 5.30 4.12 5.14
CA ALA A 152 5.53 3.87 6.56
C ALA A 152 4.36 3.13 7.23
N GLY A 153 3.12 3.43 6.82
CA GLY A 153 1.92 2.72 7.27
C GLY A 153 1.94 1.23 6.89
N VAL A 154 2.21 0.94 5.62
CA VAL A 154 2.35 -0.45 5.12
C VAL A 154 3.47 -1.20 5.85
N ASN A 155 4.64 -0.58 5.99
CA ASN A 155 5.78 -1.20 6.67
C ASN A 155 5.46 -1.50 8.15
N TRP A 156 4.77 -0.59 8.85
CA TRP A 156 4.37 -0.85 10.22
C TRP A 156 3.39 -2.03 10.34
N ILE A 157 2.39 -2.11 9.46
CA ILE A 157 1.46 -3.24 9.40
C ILE A 157 2.21 -4.54 9.10
N HIS A 158 3.14 -4.51 8.15
CA HIS A 158 4.00 -5.66 7.84
C HIS A 158 4.76 -6.14 9.07
N ASP A 159 5.38 -5.23 9.82
CA ASP A 159 6.13 -5.58 11.04
C ASP A 159 5.22 -6.20 12.11
N GLN A 160 3.97 -5.75 12.22
CA GLN A 160 3.01 -6.37 13.14
C GLN A 160 2.66 -7.79 12.69
N LEU A 161 2.35 -7.99 11.41
CA LEU A 161 2.04 -9.31 10.83
C LEU A 161 3.21 -10.28 10.95
N ALA A 162 4.44 -9.79 10.79
CA ALA A 162 5.66 -10.59 10.88
C ALA A 162 6.10 -10.89 12.33
N SER A 163 5.60 -10.14 13.32
CA SER A 163 6.00 -10.28 14.71
C SER A 163 5.58 -11.60 15.36
N ASP A 164 4.47 -12.19 14.90
CA ASP A 164 3.94 -13.47 15.40
C ASP A 164 3.15 -14.16 14.29
N LYS A 165 3.48 -15.42 14.00
CA LYS A 165 2.82 -16.22 12.94
C LYS A 165 1.31 -16.32 13.11
N LYS A 166 0.78 -16.21 14.34
CA LYS A 166 -0.67 -16.23 14.57
C LYS A 166 -1.40 -15.14 13.78
N TYR A 167 -0.76 -13.98 13.57
CA TYR A 167 -1.38 -12.83 12.89
C TYR A 167 -1.60 -13.06 11.39
N LEU A 168 -1.00 -14.11 10.82
CA LEU A 168 -1.24 -14.52 9.45
C LEU A 168 -2.50 -15.39 9.28
N SER A 169 -3.10 -15.83 10.39
CA SER A 169 -4.25 -16.74 10.38
C SER A 169 -5.38 -16.36 11.35
N ASP A 170 -5.15 -15.39 12.24
CA ASP A 170 -6.18 -14.87 13.14
C ASP A 170 -6.97 -13.71 12.51
N ASP A 171 -7.98 -13.27 13.24
CA ASP A 171 -8.91 -12.22 12.81
C ASP A 171 -8.42 -10.79 13.17
N THR A 172 -7.18 -10.64 13.61
CA THR A 172 -6.62 -9.33 13.99
C THR A 172 -6.32 -8.50 12.75
N ARG A 173 -6.98 -7.34 12.60
CA ARG A 173 -6.57 -6.30 11.67
C ARG A 173 -5.64 -5.32 12.37
N PHE A 174 -4.52 -4.99 11.74
CA PHE A 174 -3.70 -3.82 12.08
C PHE A 174 -4.03 -2.67 11.14
N TRP A 175 -4.08 -1.46 11.65
CA TRP A 175 -4.45 -0.29 10.86
C TRP A 175 -3.58 0.91 11.20
N VAL A 176 -3.42 1.80 10.22
CA VAL A 176 -2.78 3.11 10.36
C VAL A 176 -3.70 4.11 9.67
N ASP A 177 -3.95 5.24 10.33
CA ASP A 177 -4.71 6.34 9.75
C ASP A 177 -3.85 7.03 8.69
N VAL A 178 -4.22 6.82 7.42
CA VAL A 178 -3.63 7.47 6.26
C VAL A 178 -4.76 8.14 5.52
N VAL A 179 -4.63 9.45 5.33
CA VAL A 179 -5.64 10.29 4.65
C VAL A 179 -5.97 9.70 3.28
N ALA A 180 -7.24 9.66 2.86
CA ALA A 180 -7.61 9.23 1.52
C ALA A 180 -7.29 10.30 0.46
N ILE A 181 -6.99 9.88 -0.77
CA ILE A 181 -6.80 10.78 -1.93
C ILE A 181 -7.61 10.32 -3.15
#